data_AF-A0A5J4TJK8-F1
#
_entry.id   AF-A0A5J4TJK8-F1
#
_cell.length_a   1.000
_cell.length_b   1.000
_cell.length_c   1.000
_cell.angle_alpha   90.00
_cell.angle_beta   90.00
_cell.angle_gamma   90.00
#
_symmetry.space_group_name_H-M   'P 1'
#
loop_
_entity.id
_entity.type
_entity.pdbx_description
1 polymer ?
#
loop_
_entity_poly.entity_id
_entity_poly.type
_entity_poly.pdbx_seq_one_letter_code
_entity_poly.pdbx_strand_id
1 'polypeptide(L)'
;MINRHQHQEVAVANLVKANYIGVLVIAISTVGGSGEEEDWQIFNVLDYISRFLSNLNKGRNRYYKSTFPPQLLLTHRSDEQIEEEGGNEEIDSQLINKGRNIKNKANRAQGEILNYFIEQGNTRPDWYNW
;
A
#
# COMPACT_ATOMS: atom_id res chain seq x y z
N MET A 1 29.79 -1.06 -4.07
CA MET A 1 28.35 -1.04 -4.39
C MET A 1 27.47 -0.56 -3.22
N ILE A 2 27.98 0.27 -2.30
CA ILE A 2 27.30 0.58 -1.02
C ILE A 2 26.23 1.70 -1.17
N ASN A 3 26.32 2.56 -2.18
CA ASN A 3 25.54 3.80 -2.23
C ASN A 3 24.07 3.65 -2.72
N ARG A 4 23.73 2.59 -3.47
CA ARG A 4 22.37 2.46 -4.07
C ARG A 4 21.26 2.20 -3.06
N HIS A 5 21.56 1.51 -1.96
CA HIS A 5 20.57 1.20 -0.91
C HIS A 5 20.15 2.47 -0.17
N GLN A 6 21.14 3.27 0.28
CA GLN A 6 20.88 4.54 0.97
C GLN A 6 20.08 5.53 0.11
N HIS A 7 20.38 5.63 -1.19
CA HIS A 7 19.60 6.48 -2.09
C HIS A 7 18.12 6.09 -2.18
N GLN A 8 17.78 4.81 -2.05
CA GLN A 8 16.41 4.32 -2.18
C GLN A 8 15.62 4.43 -0.87
N GLU A 9 16.29 4.22 0.26
CA GLU A 9 15.73 4.51 1.59
C GLU A 9 15.39 5.99 1.74
N VAL A 10 16.29 6.87 1.27
CA VAL A 10 16.03 8.32 1.23
C VAL A 10 14.87 8.66 0.29
N ALA A 11 14.81 8.04 -0.89
CA ALA A 11 13.73 8.27 -1.84
C ALA A 11 12.36 7.86 -1.28
N VAL A 12 12.26 6.68 -0.65
CA VAL A 12 10.99 6.22 -0.07
C VAL A 12 10.58 7.06 1.15
N ALA A 13 11.54 7.48 1.97
CA ALA A 13 11.28 8.41 3.07
C ALA A 13 10.74 9.76 2.56
N ASN A 14 11.26 10.26 1.42
CA ASN A 14 10.76 11.50 0.81
C ASN A 14 9.32 11.35 0.28
N LEU A 15 8.96 10.19 -0.27
CA LEU A 15 7.57 9.93 -0.69
C LEU A 15 6.60 9.97 0.49
N VAL A 16 6.94 9.31 1.60
CA VAL A 16 6.11 9.35 2.82
C VAL A 16 6.04 10.77 3.38
N LYS A 17 7.15 11.50 3.43
CA LYS A 17 7.16 12.92 3.86
C LYS A 17 6.28 13.81 2.97
N ALA A 18 6.17 13.50 1.69
CA ALA A 18 5.35 14.22 0.73
C ALA A 18 3.86 13.77 0.73
N ASN A 19 3.45 12.95 1.70
CA ASN A 19 2.11 12.37 1.78
C ASN A 19 1.70 11.62 0.49
N TYR A 20 2.64 10.87 -0.12
CA TYR A 20 2.39 10.18 -1.38
C TYR A 20 1.18 9.24 -1.30
N ILE A 21 1.00 8.52 -0.18
CA ILE A 21 -0.13 7.59 -0.04
C ILE A 21 -1.46 8.33 0.15
N GLY A 22 -1.48 9.45 0.87
CA GLY A 22 -2.66 10.31 0.95
C GLY A 22 -3.05 10.86 -0.42
N VAL A 23 -2.08 11.25 -1.26
CA VAL A 23 -2.35 11.65 -2.65
C VAL A 23 -2.98 10.51 -3.46
N LEU A 24 -2.54 9.26 -3.24
CA LEU A 24 -3.18 8.11 -3.90
C LEU A 24 -4.61 7.89 -3.41
N VAL A 25 -4.88 8.05 -2.11
CA VAL A 25 -6.24 7.97 -1.55
C VAL A 25 -7.16 9.02 -2.18
N ILE A 26 -6.73 10.29 -2.19
CA ILE A 26 -7.46 11.40 -2.82
C ILE A 26 -7.71 11.11 -4.31
N ALA A 27 -6.75 10.48 -4.99
CA ALA A 27 -6.90 10.11 -6.39
C ALA A 27 -8.03 9.10 -6.60
N ILE A 28 -8.27 8.15 -5.67
CA ILE A 28 -9.43 7.24 -5.76
C ILE A 28 -10.73 8.03 -5.52
N SER A 29 -10.79 8.86 -4.48
CA SER A 29 -11.98 9.64 -4.13
C SER A 29 -12.44 10.64 -5.20
N THR A 30 -11.53 11.01 -6.11
CA THR A 30 -11.83 11.95 -7.21
C THR A 30 -12.24 11.27 -8.51
N VAL A 31 -12.19 9.92 -8.58
CA VAL A 31 -12.72 9.18 -9.74
C VAL A 31 -14.24 9.18 -9.69
N GLY A 32 -14.84 10.18 -10.34
CA GLY A 32 -16.26 10.53 -10.19
C GLY A 32 -17.25 9.84 -11.14
N GLY A 33 -16.90 8.73 -11.78
CA GLY A 33 -17.74 8.16 -12.85
C GLY A 33 -17.88 6.64 -12.88
N SER A 34 -18.58 6.18 -13.92
CA SER A 34 -18.72 4.79 -14.29
C SER A 34 -18.19 4.57 -15.72
N GLY A 35 -17.17 3.74 -15.89
CA GLY A 35 -16.60 3.41 -17.19
C GLY A 35 -15.32 2.58 -17.09
N GLU A 36 -14.93 1.93 -18.19
CA GLU A 36 -13.74 1.04 -18.21
C GLU A 36 -12.42 1.78 -17.91
N GLU A 37 -12.31 3.05 -18.32
CA GLU A 37 -11.12 3.87 -18.07
C GLU A 37 -10.97 4.24 -16.59
N GLU A 38 -12.08 4.59 -15.96
CA GLU A 38 -12.15 4.91 -14.52
C GLU A 38 -11.90 3.65 -13.68
N ASP A 39 -12.47 2.52 -14.09
CA ASP A 39 -12.20 1.21 -13.48
C ASP A 39 -10.70 0.85 -13.51
N TRP A 40 -10.04 1.14 -14.64
CA TRP A 40 -8.60 0.89 -14.79
C TRP A 40 -7.76 1.84 -13.93
N GLN A 41 -8.18 3.09 -13.78
CA GLN A 41 -7.54 4.05 -12.88
C GLN A 41 -7.65 3.59 -11.42
N ILE A 42 -8.85 3.25 -10.96
CA ILE A 42 -9.10 2.72 -9.60
C ILE A 42 -8.24 1.46 -9.37
N PHE A 43 -8.24 0.54 -10.33
CA PHE A 43 -7.42 -0.68 -10.27
C PHE A 43 -5.93 -0.37 -10.06
N ASN A 44 -5.38 0.58 -10.81
CA ASN A 44 -3.97 0.92 -10.71
C ASN A 44 -3.63 1.62 -9.40
N VAL A 45 -4.47 2.55 -8.95
CA VAL A 45 -4.22 3.26 -7.69
C VAL A 45 -4.25 2.28 -6.52
N LEU A 46 -5.22 1.36 -6.47
CA LEU A 46 -5.25 0.29 -5.46
C LEU A 46 -4.03 -0.64 -5.55
N ASP A 47 -3.52 -0.94 -6.75
CA ASP A 47 -2.26 -1.70 -6.92
C ASP A 47 -1.05 -0.91 -6.40
N TYR A 48 -0.99 0.40 -6.62
CA TYR A 48 0.08 1.26 -6.12
C TYR A 48 0.07 1.35 -4.59
N ILE A 49 -1.10 1.55 -3.97
CA ILE A 49 -1.26 1.53 -2.50
C ILE A 49 -0.75 0.20 -1.94
N SER A 50 -1.26 -0.92 -2.47
CA SER A 50 -0.87 -2.27 -2.04
C SER A 50 0.63 -2.50 -2.14
N ARG A 51 1.24 -2.13 -3.28
CA ARG A 51 2.67 -2.34 -3.51
C ARG A 51 3.53 -1.42 -2.66
N PHE A 52 3.10 -0.18 -2.45
CA PHE A 52 3.83 0.77 -1.62
C PHE A 52 3.90 0.29 -0.17
N LEU A 53 2.75 -0.03 0.43
CA LEU A 53 2.66 -0.58 1.78
C LEU A 53 3.41 -1.90 1.91
N SER A 54 3.23 -2.83 0.97
CA SER A 54 3.96 -4.10 0.97
C SER A 54 5.47 -3.90 0.91
N ASN A 55 5.97 -2.94 0.11
CA ASN A 55 7.40 -2.68 0.00
C ASN A 55 7.95 -2.00 1.26
N LEU A 56 7.17 -1.13 1.91
CA LEU A 56 7.54 -0.54 3.19
C LEU A 56 7.59 -1.60 4.29
N ASN A 57 6.58 -2.45 4.39
CA ASN A 57 6.49 -3.47 5.44
C ASN A 57 7.51 -4.60 5.24
N LYS A 58 7.65 -5.14 4.01
CA LYS A 58 8.48 -6.34 3.72
C LYS A 58 9.87 -6.00 3.17
N GLY A 59 10.15 -4.71 2.94
CA GLY A 59 11.28 -4.30 2.13
C GLY A 59 11.08 -4.66 0.66
N ARG A 60 12.05 -4.28 -0.17
CA ARG A 60 12.08 -4.59 -1.60
C ARG A 60 13.22 -5.55 -1.91
N ASN A 61 12.88 -6.76 -2.38
CA ASN A 61 13.83 -7.86 -2.54
C ASN A 61 14.75 -7.75 -3.76
N ARG A 62 15.79 -8.59 -3.80
CA ARG A 62 16.85 -8.65 -4.84
C ARG A 62 16.40 -8.92 -6.27
N TYR A 63 15.15 -9.33 -6.49
CA TYR A 63 14.63 -9.55 -7.84
C TYR A 63 14.26 -8.24 -8.53
N TYR A 64 14.26 -7.12 -7.81
CA TYR A 64 14.03 -5.79 -8.34
C TYR A 64 15.34 -5.00 -8.55
N LYS A 65 15.32 -4.09 -9.52
CA LYS A 65 16.44 -3.17 -9.83
C LYS A 65 16.80 -2.24 -8.66
N SER A 66 15.86 -2.04 -7.73
CA SER A 66 16.01 -1.28 -6.50
C SER A 66 15.56 -2.12 -5.31
N THR A 67 16.31 -2.04 -4.21
CA THR A 67 16.20 -2.87 -3.02
C THR A 67 16.46 -2.03 -1.76
N PHE A 68 15.60 -2.17 -0.78
CA PHE A 68 15.75 -1.57 0.55
C PHE A 68 15.19 -2.53 1.60
N PRO A 69 15.71 -2.53 2.84
CA PRO A 69 15.17 -3.35 3.93
C PRO A 69 13.75 -2.88 4.31
N PRO A 70 13.00 -3.66 5.10
CA PRO A 70 11.78 -3.19 5.75
C PRO A 70 11.93 -1.81 6.40
N GLN A 71 10.96 -0.94 6.21
CA GLN A 71 10.88 0.43 6.72
C GLN A 71 9.61 0.59 7.58
N LEU A 72 9.57 -0.08 8.73
CA LEU A 72 8.37 -0.17 9.57
C LEU A 72 7.87 1.20 10.05
N LEU A 73 8.77 2.10 10.45
CA LEU A 73 8.41 3.47 10.87
C LEU A 73 7.72 4.27 9.74
N LEU A 74 8.17 4.08 8.50
CA LEU A 74 7.56 4.70 7.34
C LEU A 74 6.22 4.05 6.97
N THR A 75 6.07 2.76 7.28
CA THR A 75 4.79 2.05 7.14
C THR A 75 3.76 2.62 8.11
N HIS A 76 4.11 2.78 9.39
CA HIS A 76 3.24 3.41 10.40
C HIS A 76 2.78 4.80 9.96
N ARG A 77 3.72 5.63 9.52
CA ARG A 77 3.38 6.98 9.05
C ARG A 77 2.48 6.97 7.82
N SER A 78 2.62 5.98 6.95
CA SER A 78 1.74 5.82 5.79
C SER A 78 0.34 5.37 6.20
N ASP A 79 0.23 4.54 7.24
CA ASP A 79 -1.06 4.11 7.81
C ASP A 79 -1.81 5.31 8.43
N GLU A 80 -1.12 6.13 9.22
CA GLU A 80 -1.66 7.40 9.74
C GLU A 80 -2.16 8.30 8.61
N GLN A 81 -1.40 8.44 7.53
CA GLN A 81 -1.79 9.24 6.36
C GLN A 81 -3.02 8.70 5.62
N ILE A 82 -3.18 7.37 5.58
CA ILE A 82 -4.38 6.75 4.99
C ILE A 82 -5.60 7.10 5.84
N GLU A 83 -5.50 6.95 7.16
CA GLU A 83 -6.59 7.25 8.08
C GLU A 83 -6.95 8.75 8.06
N GLU A 84 -5.95 9.64 8.08
CA GLU A 84 -6.15 11.10 8.03
C GLU A 84 -6.96 11.55 6.80
N GLU A 85 -6.79 10.87 5.66
CA GLU A 85 -7.47 11.19 4.39
C GLU A 85 -8.76 10.38 4.18
N GLY A 86 -9.23 9.59 5.16
CA GLY A 86 -10.41 8.73 5.02
C GLY A 86 -10.19 7.58 4.00
N GLY A 87 -8.95 7.14 3.85
CA GLY A 87 -8.57 6.16 2.85
C GLY A 87 -9.09 4.76 3.11
N ASN A 88 -9.38 4.42 4.36
CA ASN A 88 -10.03 3.16 4.71
C ASN A 88 -11.45 3.12 4.14
N GLU A 89 -12.24 4.18 4.34
CA GLU A 89 -13.58 4.32 3.78
C GLU A 89 -13.57 4.32 2.25
N GLU A 90 -12.60 5.04 1.66
CA GLU A 90 -12.48 5.11 0.21
C GLU A 90 -12.18 3.73 -0.39
N ILE A 91 -11.21 3.00 0.17
CA ILE A 91 -10.86 1.64 -0.28
C ILE A 91 -12.03 0.67 -0.07
N ASP A 92 -12.73 0.76 1.05
CA ASP A 92 -13.90 -0.07 1.38
C ASP A 92 -15.04 0.14 0.38
N SER A 93 -15.26 1.39 -0.05
CA SER A 93 -16.28 1.71 -1.05
C SER A 93 -16.03 0.98 -2.39
N GLN A 94 -14.77 0.69 -2.72
CA GLN A 94 -14.40 -0.03 -3.94
C GLN A 94 -14.67 -1.54 -3.87
N LEU A 95 -15.04 -2.10 -2.71
CA LEU A 95 -15.38 -3.52 -2.57
C LEU A 95 -16.70 -3.90 -3.26
N ILE A 96 -17.60 -2.93 -3.44
CA ILE A 96 -18.88 -3.10 -4.15
C ILE A 96 -18.79 -2.71 -5.63
N ASN A 97 -17.63 -2.22 -6.08
CA ASN A 97 -17.40 -1.83 -7.45
C ASN A 97 -17.51 -3.06 -8.39
N LYS A 98 -18.22 -2.88 -9.52
CA LYS A 98 -18.48 -3.93 -10.53
C LYS A 98 -17.38 -4.06 -11.57
N GLY A 99 -16.43 -3.13 -11.59
CA GLY A 99 -15.27 -3.16 -12.47
C GLY A 99 -14.41 -4.39 -12.23
N ARG A 100 -13.88 -4.94 -13.34
CA ARG A 100 -13.17 -6.21 -13.32
C ARG A 100 -11.93 -6.12 -12.43
N ASN A 101 -11.81 -7.04 -11.46
CA ASN A 101 -10.70 -7.15 -10.52
C ASN A 101 -10.53 -5.99 -9.51
N ILE A 102 -11.38 -4.96 -9.51
CA ILE A 102 -11.29 -3.85 -8.56
C ILE A 102 -11.49 -4.37 -7.13
N LYS A 103 -12.54 -5.15 -6.91
CA LYS A 103 -12.79 -5.81 -5.62
C LYS A 103 -11.58 -6.59 -5.11
N ASN A 104 -10.89 -7.33 -5.98
CA ASN A 104 -9.71 -8.09 -5.59
C ASN A 104 -8.53 -7.18 -5.20
N LYS A 105 -8.39 -6.02 -5.86
CA LYS A 105 -7.37 -5.02 -5.53
C LYS A 105 -7.70 -4.27 -4.24
N ALA A 106 -8.96 -3.93 -4.01
CA ALA A 106 -9.43 -3.31 -2.77
C ALA A 106 -9.16 -4.23 -1.57
N ASN A 107 -9.55 -5.52 -1.65
CA ASN A 107 -9.23 -6.51 -0.62
C ASN A 107 -7.71 -6.64 -0.37
N ARG A 108 -6.90 -6.56 -1.43
CA ARG A 108 -5.44 -6.60 -1.28
C ARG A 108 -4.91 -5.35 -0.58
N ALA A 109 -5.42 -4.17 -0.93
CA ALA A 109 -5.02 -2.92 -0.29
C ALA A 109 -5.37 -2.95 1.20
N GLN A 110 -6.60 -3.32 1.57
CA GLN A 110 -7.01 -3.55 2.96
C GLN A 110 -6.09 -4.55 3.67
N GLY A 111 -5.77 -5.66 3.01
CA GLY A 111 -4.87 -6.66 3.56
C GLY A 111 -3.46 -6.12 3.83
N GLU A 112 -2.90 -5.28 2.96
CA GLU A 112 -1.58 -4.67 3.17
C GLU A 112 -1.61 -3.57 4.25
N ILE A 113 -2.72 -2.86 4.41
CA ILE A 113 -2.95 -1.93 5.53
C ILE A 113 -2.96 -2.72 6.85
N LEU A 114 -3.80 -3.75 6.96
CA LEU A 114 -3.93 -4.57 8.17
C LEU A 114 -2.67 -5.39 8.49
N ASN A 115 -1.92 -5.82 7.47
CA ASN A 115 -0.68 -6.58 7.64
C ASN A 115 0.44 -5.78 8.31
N TYR A 116 0.32 -4.46 8.46
CA TYR A 116 1.26 -3.67 9.25
C TYR A 116 1.32 -4.11 10.72
N PHE A 117 0.17 -4.48 11.31
CA PHE A 117 0.10 -4.92 12.72
C PHE A 117 0.67 -6.33 12.96
N ILE A 118 0.95 -7.08 11.90
CA ILE A 118 1.60 -8.39 12.00
C ILE A 118 3.10 -8.15 11.96
N GLU A 119 3.69 -7.91 13.14
CA GLU A 119 5.15 -7.88 13.29
C GLU A 119 5.76 -9.12 12.61
N GLN A 120 6.77 -8.93 11.78
CA GLN A 120 7.52 -10.05 11.20
C GLN A 120 8.18 -10.95 12.26
N GLY A 121 8.24 -10.50 13.52
CA GLY A 121 8.68 -11.25 14.70
C GLY A 121 7.57 -12.07 15.39
N ASN A 122 6.29 -11.81 15.10
CA ASN A 122 5.20 -12.67 15.54
C ASN A 122 5.19 -13.89 14.62
N THR A 123 5.94 -14.93 15.01
CA THR A 123 5.69 -16.28 14.53
C THR A 123 4.21 -16.54 14.75
N ARG A 124 3.48 -16.88 13.68
CA ARG A 124 2.09 -17.35 13.75
C ARG A 124 1.98 -18.24 14.98
N PRO A 125 1.16 -17.88 15.98
CA PRO A 125 1.14 -18.66 17.20
C PRO A 125 0.65 -20.07 16.86
N ASP A 126 1.32 -21.08 17.43
CA ASP A 126 1.31 -22.47 16.96
C ASP A 126 -0.09 -23.10 16.83
N TRP A 127 -1.10 -22.49 17.45
CA TRP A 127 -2.50 -22.92 17.43
C TRP A 127 -3.21 -22.76 16.07
N TYR A 128 -2.60 -22.11 15.07
CA TYR A 128 -3.11 -22.06 13.69
C TYR A 128 -2.74 -23.27 12.82
N ASN A 129 -1.98 -24.23 13.33
CA ASN A 129 -1.51 -25.40 12.60
C ASN A 129 -2.19 -26.73 13.02
N TRP A 130 -3.47 -26.70 13.41
CA TRP A 130 -4.27 -27.91 13.67
C TRP A 130 -5.23 -28.21 12.52
#